data_AF-A0A2K9NQB3-F1
#
_entry.id   AF-A0A2K9NQB3-F1
#
_cell.length_a   1.000
_cell.length_b   1.000
_cell.length_c   1.000
_cell.angle_alpha   90.00
_cell.angle_beta   90.00
_cell.angle_gamma   90.00
#
_symmetry.space_group_name_H-M   'P 1'
#
loop_
_entity.id
_entity.type
_entity.pdbx_description
1 polymer ?
#
loop_
_entity_poly.entity_id
_entity_poly.type
_entity_poly.pdbx_seq_one_letter_code
_entity_poly.pdbx_strand_id
1 'polypeptide(L)'
;MKNLLSLFVLSMLLIQVGCSSFTERSPAQVDSEYFHNAFSFPATVKGKTNHKETIEKVISENISLGAYNKKDIPRSEFVASKSLPKGEAFHLELDVDPKTSQLVYRIYHAPGALQDDVASYALMDFFSKIMDSGKLDTRQAVFEMYYNARQGDPIAIDNFLKLRDSEQHYIHGIDNGVFNSDEYQKASKEIKNQRSIIASEIKALKAQRAKDKAKRKSILDALDKAPEAKQFRTLIAKNDRAGAASILKKYLPWEEMAPFEKNFWETYLEVIEKPVPLEQRVLIYRGLDGDYIHRGVIKGKELTQKEAITQNKAFIMSSGMVKNQGSWNRRLRSLESMNEKFIATTLDGSNEFAQAARISTIFKRHSENPKGSPFLSYTPNFDIADSFGGERVSAYLLDPRLLNFNYASSFDNEIEYLVPLNTFPDELVGIADIDLLPEDKKYARLDYLDAQLEKLITNEYGEAKKKEILLKIKKNTYDFFKGEYADMVAVPGKSPAASNLTFYKKFLTKGDPKPPISPKGDMNCKDLIELFWMAN
;
A
#
# COMPACT_ATOMS: atom_id res chain seq x y z
N MET A 1 7.38 -32.53 -48.02
CA MET A 1 7.58 -31.07 -48.17
C MET A 1 6.39 -30.20 -47.72
N LYS A 2 5.12 -30.56 -47.99
CA LYS A 2 3.96 -29.74 -47.55
C LYS A 2 3.76 -29.64 -46.03
N ASN A 3 4.23 -30.61 -45.23
CA ASN A 3 4.08 -30.58 -43.77
C ASN A 3 5.18 -29.78 -43.03
N LEU A 4 6.33 -29.52 -43.66
CA LEU A 4 7.36 -28.66 -43.06
C LEU A 4 7.02 -27.17 -43.17
N LEU A 5 6.32 -26.77 -44.24
CA LEU A 5 5.91 -25.38 -44.44
C LEU A 5 4.83 -24.96 -43.43
N SER A 6 3.94 -25.89 -43.04
CA SER A 6 2.91 -25.68 -42.02
C SER A 6 3.51 -25.45 -40.62
N LEU A 7 4.53 -26.21 -40.23
CA LEU A 7 5.21 -25.99 -38.95
C LEU A 7 6.01 -24.69 -38.90
N PHE A 8 6.57 -24.24 -40.03
CA PHE A 8 7.34 -22.99 -40.11
C PHE A 8 6.44 -21.75 -40.08
N VAL A 9 5.26 -21.80 -40.72
CA VAL A 9 4.27 -20.71 -40.67
C VAL A 9 3.62 -20.63 -39.28
N LEU A 10 3.39 -21.77 -38.61
CA LEU A 10 2.86 -21.78 -37.25
C LEU A 10 3.88 -21.31 -36.20
N SER A 11 5.20 -21.55 -36.41
CA SER A 11 6.24 -21.03 -35.52
C SER A 11 6.46 -19.52 -35.71
N MET A 12 6.36 -19.00 -36.94
CA MET A 12 6.44 -17.55 -37.19
C MET A 12 5.23 -16.78 -36.64
N LEU A 13 4.02 -17.35 -36.65
CA LEU A 13 2.84 -16.74 -36.04
C LEU A 13 2.88 -16.73 -34.50
N LEU A 14 3.61 -17.67 -33.88
CA LEU A 14 3.80 -17.69 -32.41
C LEU A 14 4.93 -16.77 -31.93
N ILE A 15 5.88 -16.42 -32.80
CA ILE A 15 6.98 -15.49 -32.46
C ILE A 15 6.54 -14.02 -32.55
N GLN A 16 5.51 -13.68 -33.33
CA GLN A 16 4.99 -12.29 -33.41
C GLN A 16 4.01 -11.88 -32.30
N VAL A 17 3.69 -12.77 -31.36
CA VAL A 17 2.90 -12.41 -30.15
C VAL A 17 3.82 -12.03 -28.97
N GLY A 18 5.14 -12.15 -29.12
CA GLY A 18 6.13 -11.74 -28.13
C GLY A 18 6.57 -10.29 -28.33
N CYS A 19 6.45 -9.47 -27.28
CA CYS A 19 6.98 -8.11 -27.20
C CYS A 19 6.21 -7.04 -27.99
N SER A 20 4.91 -6.87 -27.69
CA SER A 20 4.43 -5.48 -27.60
C SER A 20 5.17 -4.86 -26.42
N SER A 21 6.20 -4.08 -26.68
CA SER A 21 6.76 -3.14 -25.70
C SER A 21 5.57 -2.44 -25.06
N PHE A 22 5.38 -2.62 -23.75
CA PHE A 22 4.59 -1.70 -22.97
C PHE A 22 5.22 -0.34 -23.24
N THR A 23 4.61 0.45 -24.12
CA THR A 23 4.91 1.88 -24.16
C THR A 23 4.44 2.37 -22.81
N GLU A 24 5.37 2.44 -21.85
CA GLU A 24 5.28 3.38 -20.73
C GLU A 24 5.01 4.73 -21.38
N ARG A 25 3.73 5.09 -21.47
CA ARG A 25 3.41 6.49 -21.62
C ARG A 25 3.96 7.11 -20.36
N SER A 26 4.89 8.05 -20.52
CA SER A 26 5.03 9.12 -19.55
C SER A 26 3.60 9.55 -19.20
N PRO A 27 3.23 9.65 -17.91
CA PRO A 27 1.94 10.21 -17.55
C PRO A 27 1.75 11.45 -18.40
N ALA A 28 0.53 11.64 -18.95
CA ALA A 28 0.23 12.84 -19.70
C ALA A 28 0.88 13.99 -18.93
N GLN A 29 1.70 14.81 -19.60
CA GLN A 29 2.24 16.03 -19.01
C GLN A 29 1.02 16.91 -18.71
N VAL A 30 0.27 16.55 -17.67
CA VAL A 30 -0.62 17.44 -16.98
C VAL A 30 0.32 18.55 -16.58
N ASP A 31 0.04 19.73 -17.12
CA ASP A 31 0.86 20.89 -16.89
C ASP A 31 1.15 20.98 -15.39
N SER A 32 2.42 21.16 -15.03
CA SER A 32 2.83 21.41 -13.65
C SER A 32 1.95 22.46 -12.97
N GLU A 33 1.35 23.35 -13.77
CA GLU A 33 0.36 24.33 -13.39
C GLU A 33 -0.92 23.75 -12.75
N TYR A 34 -1.53 22.66 -13.24
CA TYR A 34 -2.77 22.13 -12.65
C TYR A 34 -2.56 21.52 -11.27
N PHE A 35 -1.49 20.74 -11.14
CA PHE A 35 -1.06 20.23 -9.84
C PHE A 35 -0.78 21.39 -8.90
N HIS A 36 0.07 22.33 -9.33
CA HIS A 36 0.42 23.51 -8.54
C HIS A 36 -0.82 24.28 -8.09
N ASN A 37 -1.76 24.55 -9.00
CA ASN A 37 -2.98 25.27 -8.70
C ASN A 37 -3.88 24.51 -7.72
N ALA A 38 -3.96 23.18 -7.80
CA ALA A 38 -4.75 22.38 -6.86
C ALA A 38 -4.28 22.53 -5.41
N PHE A 39 -3.00 22.85 -5.18
CA PHE A 39 -2.40 23.01 -3.86
C PHE A 39 -2.04 24.46 -3.49
N SER A 40 -2.38 25.43 -4.35
CA SER A 40 -2.06 26.84 -4.15
C SER A 40 -3.30 27.66 -3.82
N PHE A 41 -3.20 28.48 -2.77
CA PHE A 41 -4.25 29.37 -2.27
C PHE A 41 -3.91 30.80 -2.66
N PRO A 42 -4.73 31.46 -3.51
CA PRO A 42 -4.42 32.79 -3.99
C PRO A 42 -4.46 33.82 -2.86
N ALA A 43 -3.57 34.81 -2.92
CA ALA A 43 -3.63 35.99 -2.07
C ALA A 43 -4.80 36.88 -2.50
N THR A 44 -5.49 37.43 -1.51
CA THR A 44 -6.65 38.31 -1.67
C THR A 44 -6.36 39.67 -1.02
N VAL A 45 -6.88 39.92 0.18
CA VAL A 45 -6.79 41.18 0.91
C VAL A 45 -6.17 40.91 2.28
N LYS A 46 -5.18 41.73 2.64
CA LYS A 46 -4.59 41.70 3.98
C LYS A 46 -5.57 42.27 5.00
N GLY A 47 -6.08 41.39 5.86
CA GLY A 47 -6.75 41.71 7.10
C GLY A 47 -5.77 42.15 8.20
N LYS A 48 -6.30 42.33 9.41
CA LYS A 48 -5.53 42.76 10.59
C LYS A 48 -5.18 41.61 11.53
N THR A 49 -5.93 40.51 11.46
CA THR A 49 -5.81 39.36 12.35
C THR A 49 -4.76 38.40 11.82
N ASN A 50 -3.91 37.87 12.69
CA ASN A 50 -2.99 36.78 12.33
C ASN A 50 -3.67 35.43 12.64
N HIS A 51 -3.88 34.61 11.61
CA HIS A 51 -4.61 33.35 11.70
C HIS A 51 -3.75 32.13 12.02
N LYS A 52 -2.43 32.29 12.21
CA LYS A 52 -1.52 31.14 12.36
C LYS A 52 -1.98 30.13 13.40
N GLU A 53 -2.25 30.58 14.62
CA GLU A 53 -2.66 29.70 15.73
C GLU A 53 -3.99 29.00 15.43
N THR A 54 -4.92 29.69 14.77
CA THR A 54 -6.20 29.12 14.37
C THR A 54 -6.02 28.04 13.29
N ILE A 55 -5.16 28.27 12.30
CA ILE A 55 -4.86 27.27 11.27
C ILE A 55 -4.20 26.05 11.92
N GLU A 56 -3.18 26.27 12.77
CA GLU A 56 -2.51 25.19 13.52
C GLU A 56 -3.49 24.40 14.38
N LYS A 57 -4.43 25.08 15.03
CA LYS A 57 -5.49 24.44 15.81
C LYS A 57 -6.39 23.57 14.94
N VAL A 58 -6.96 24.10 13.86
CA VAL A 58 -7.84 23.36 12.93
C VAL A 58 -7.12 22.12 12.40
N ILE A 59 -5.87 22.28 11.98
CA ILE A 59 -5.02 21.18 11.53
C ILE A 59 -4.84 20.15 12.65
N SER A 60 -4.44 20.56 13.86
CA SER A 60 -4.19 19.63 14.97
C SER A 60 -5.44 18.89 15.47
N GLU A 61 -6.58 19.58 15.54
CA GLU A 61 -7.86 18.99 15.98
C GLU A 61 -8.32 17.94 14.97
N ASN A 62 -8.30 18.28 13.68
CA ASN A 62 -8.71 17.34 12.64
C ASN A 62 -7.70 16.18 12.48
N ILE A 63 -6.40 16.46 12.57
CA ILE A 63 -5.32 15.47 12.41
C ILE A 63 -5.08 14.64 13.68
N SER A 64 -5.73 14.90 14.81
CA SER A 64 -5.59 14.05 16.01
C SER A 64 -6.66 12.97 16.11
N LEU A 65 -7.82 13.15 15.46
CA LEU A 65 -8.97 12.23 15.55
C LEU A 65 -8.70 10.83 14.96
N GLY A 66 -8.61 9.80 15.81
CA GLY A 66 -8.51 8.39 15.40
C GLY A 66 -7.09 7.85 15.18
N ALA A 67 -6.04 8.56 15.60
CA ALA A 67 -4.68 8.01 15.56
C ALA A 67 -4.41 7.09 16.76
N TYR A 68 -3.95 5.87 16.48
CA TYR A 68 -3.55 4.92 17.51
C TYR A 68 -2.21 5.32 18.14
N ASN A 69 -1.23 5.75 17.33
CA ASN A 69 0.06 6.25 17.81
C ASN A 69 0.22 7.75 17.52
N LYS A 70 0.86 8.49 18.44
CA LYS A 70 1.26 9.89 18.22
C LYS A 70 2.19 10.05 17.00
N LYS A 71 2.95 9.01 16.64
CA LYS A 71 3.80 9.00 15.44
C LYS A 71 2.99 8.96 14.13
N ASP A 72 1.75 8.46 14.18
CA ASP A 72 0.85 8.37 13.02
C ASP A 72 -0.03 9.62 12.86
N ILE A 73 0.09 10.58 13.79
CA ILE A 73 -0.53 11.91 13.66
C ILE A 73 0.35 12.71 12.70
N PRO A 74 -0.12 13.06 11.48
CA PRO A 74 0.64 13.97 10.65
C PRO A 74 0.98 15.27 11.40
N ARG A 75 2.19 15.79 11.18
CA ARG A 75 2.59 17.09 11.70
C ARG A 75 2.42 18.17 10.64
N SER A 76 2.22 19.41 11.06
CA SER A 76 2.25 20.56 10.16
C SER A 76 3.52 21.37 10.35
N GLU A 77 4.04 21.91 9.24
CA GLU A 77 5.18 22.82 9.24
C GLU A 77 4.82 24.10 8.48
N PHE A 78 4.88 25.26 9.14
CA PHE A 78 4.76 26.55 8.46
C PHE A 78 6.13 27.02 8.00
N VAL A 79 6.28 27.14 6.69
CA VAL A 79 7.54 27.54 6.06
C VAL A 79 7.37 28.89 5.40
N ALA A 80 7.96 29.92 5.99
CA ALA A 80 7.98 31.24 5.38
C ALA A 80 8.76 31.17 4.06
N SER A 81 8.09 31.44 2.94
CA SER A 81 8.68 31.31 1.61
C SER A 81 8.68 32.64 0.88
N LYS A 82 9.88 33.09 0.49
CA LYS A 82 10.05 34.23 -0.42
C LYS A 82 9.94 33.82 -1.89
N SER A 83 9.86 32.52 -2.18
CA SER A 83 9.89 31.95 -3.52
C SER A 83 8.53 31.47 -4.02
N LEU A 84 7.43 31.72 -3.29
CA LEU A 84 6.10 31.48 -3.82
C LEU A 84 5.84 32.38 -5.04
N PRO A 85 5.19 31.86 -6.10
CA PRO A 85 4.75 32.65 -7.22
C PRO A 85 3.94 33.89 -6.80
N LYS A 86 4.04 34.95 -7.60
CA LYS A 86 3.36 36.22 -7.33
C LYS A 86 1.85 36.00 -7.37
N GLY A 87 1.16 36.33 -6.28
CA GLY A 87 -0.29 36.19 -6.16
C GLY A 87 -0.74 34.98 -5.33
N GLU A 88 0.19 34.21 -4.76
CA GLU A 88 -0.12 33.13 -3.82
C GLU A 88 0.07 33.55 -2.37
N ALA A 89 -0.91 33.21 -1.53
CA ALA A 89 -0.82 33.34 -0.08
C ALA A 89 -0.21 32.07 0.53
N PHE A 90 -0.71 30.90 0.13
CA PHE A 90 -0.24 29.60 0.64
C PHE A 90 -0.01 28.60 -0.48
N HIS A 91 0.93 27.69 -0.27
CA HIS A 91 1.10 26.48 -1.07
C HIS A 91 1.28 25.28 -0.13
N LEU A 92 0.60 24.18 -0.43
CA LEU A 92 0.61 22.97 0.37
C LEU A 92 1.43 21.86 -0.28
N GLU A 93 2.46 21.38 0.41
CA GLU A 93 3.14 20.13 0.06
C GLU A 93 2.88 19.07 1.11
N LEU A 94 2.62 17.85 0.66
CA LEU A 94 2.56 16.68 1.54
C LEU A 94 3.86 15.91 1.38
N ASP A 95 4.50 15.59 2.50
CA ASP A 95 5.76 14.87 2.52
C ASP A 95 5.80 13.86 3.68
N VAL A 96 6.84 13.06 3.72
CA VAL A 96 7.13 12.14 4.83
C VAL A 96 8.48 12.53 5.42
N ASP A 97 8.52 12.70 6.74
CA ASP A 97 9.76 12.99 7.44
C ASP A 97 10.72 11.79 7.31
N PRO A 98 11.89 11.94 6.66
CA PRO A 98 12.81 10.84 6.41
C PRO A 98 13.58 10.41 7.67
N LYS A 99 13.28 10.96 8.86
CA LYS A 99 13.85 10.49 10.13
C LYS A 99 12.82 9.74 10.96
N THR A 100 11.58 10.22 10.96
CA THR A 100 10.52 9.68 11.82
C THR A 100 9.47 8.88 11.06
N SER A 101 9.50 8.88 9.73
CA SER A 101 8.45 8.35 8.85
C SER A 101 7.06 8.98 9.06
N GLN A 102 7.01 10.11 9.79
CA GLN A 102 5.77 10.80 10.09
C GLN A 102 5.31 11.58 8.86
N LEU A 103 4.01 11.51 8.58
CA LEU A 103 3.36 12.30 7.54
C LEU A 103 3.46 13.80 7.87
N VAL A 104 3.77 14.64 6.89
CA VAL A 104 3.99 16.08 7.07
C VAL A 104 3.15 16.89 6.09
N TYR A 105 2.39 17.84 6.61
CA TYR A 105 1.76 18.92 5.83
C TYR A 105 2.66 20.16 5.89
N ARG A 106 3.43 20.43 4.83
CA ARG A 106 4.23 21.65 4.71
C ARG A 106 3.41 22.76 4.08
N ILE A 107 3.20 23.83 4.84
CA ILE A 107 2.43 25.00 4.43
C ILE A 107 3.42 26.12 4.18
N TYR A 108 3.76 26.32 2.91
CA TYR A 108 4.54 27.48 2.50
C TYR A 108 3.63 28.70 2.49
N HIS A 109 4.10 29.82 3.01
CA HIS A 109 3.30 31.04 3.06
C HIS A 109 4.08 32.28 2.66
N ALA A 110 3.41 33.18 1.95
CA ALA A 110 3.98 34.46 1.54
C ALA A 110 4.00 35.48 2.70
N PRO A 111 4.80 36.57 2.60
CA PRO A 111 4.78 37.65 3.59
C PRO A 111 3.41 38.34 3.70
N GLY A 112 2.76 38.16 4.85
CA GLY A 112 1.43 38.72 5.11
C GLY A 112 0.27 37.75 4.81
N ALA A 113 0.54 36.53 4.33
CA ALA A 113 -0.48 35.54 4.02
C ALA A 113 -1.28 35.10 5.26
N LEU A 114 -0.63 35.03 6.42
CA LEU A 114 -1.30 34.71 7.69
C LEU A 114 -2.26 35.81 8.16
N GLN A 115 -2.20 36.99 7.55
CA GLN A 115 -3.16 38.07 7.75
C GLN A 115 -4.20 38.16 6.63
N ASP A 116 -4.16 37.27 5.64
CA ASP A 116 -5.13 37.22 4.57
C ASP A 116 -6.33 36.38 5.03
N ASP A 117 -7.43 37.04 5.38
CA ASP A 117 -8.60 36.38 5.97
C ASP A 117 -9.15 35.32 5.02
N VAL A 118 -9.40 35.67 3.75
CA VAL A 118 -10.00 34.75 2.77
C VAL A 118 -9.08 33.57 2.48
N ALA A 119 -7.78 33.80 2.26
CA ALA A 119 -6.85 32.71 1.97
C ALA A 119 -6.66 31.79 3.19
N SER A 120 -6.59 32.35 4.40
CA SER A 120 -6.45 31.57 5.64
C SER A 120 -7.69 30.71 5.88
N TYR A 121 -8.89 31.27 5.68
CA TYR A 121 -10.14 30.52 5.84
C TYR A 121 -10.33 29.47 4.74
N ALA A 122 -9.94 29.74 3.50
CA ALA A 122 -9.93 28.73 2.44
C ALA A 122 -8.99 27.55 2.77
N LEU A 123 -7.82 27.82 3.37
CA LEU A 123 -6.90 26.78 3.82
C LEU A 123 -7.49 25.96 4.97
N MET A 124 -8.06 26.61 5.99
CA MET A 124 -8.73 25.91 7.10
C MET A 124 -9.89 25.04 6.59
N ASP A 125 -10.67 25.55 5.63
CA ASP A 125 -11.86 24.87 5.12
C ASP A 125 -11.46 23.62 4.33
N PHE A 126 -10.38 23.74 3.55
CA PHE A 126 -9.75 22.58 2.93
C PHE A 126 -9.33 21.53 3.96
N PHE A 127 -8.60 21.90 5.02
CA PHE A 127 -8.18 20.96 6.06
C PHE A 127 -9.35 20.32 6.82
N SER A 128 -10.42 21.07 7.08
CA SER A 128 -11.64 20.51 7.67
C SER A 128 -12.29 19.48 6.74
N LYS A 129 -12.29 19.71 5.42
CA LYS A 129 -12.93 18.83 4.44
C LYS A 129 -12.14 17.55 4.13
N ILE A 130 -10.80 17.62 4.08
CA ILE A 130 -10.00 16.40 3.85
C ILE A 130 -10.08 15.44 5.04
N MET A 131 -10.49 15.94 6.20
CA MET A 131 -10.59 15.20 7.45
C MET A 131 -12.04 14.92 7.87
N ASP A 132 -13.01 15.36 7.06
CA ASP A 132 -14.43 15.03 7.22
C ASP A 132 -14.62 13.54 6.87
N SER A 133 -14.95 12.74 7.91
CA SER A 133 -14.87 11.28 7.93
C SER A 133 -15.71 10.55 6.89
N GLY A 134 -16.55 11.27 6.13
CA GLY A 134 -17.36 10.69 5.05
C GLY A 134 -16.68 10.64 3.69
N LYS A 135 -15.74 11.55 3.39
CA LYS A 135 -15.16 11.70 2.03
C LYS A 135 -13.86 10.95 1.84
N LEU A 136 -13.03 10.87 2.87
CA LEU A 136 -11.79 10.11 2.89
C LEU A 136 -11.78 9.26 4.15
N ASP A 137 -11.69 7.93 3.99
CA ASP A 137 -11.84 7.03 5.15
C ASP A 137 -10.60 7.03 6.07
N THR A 138 -9.46 7.52 5.58
CA THR A 138 -8.20 7.60 6.32
C THR A 138 -7.38 8.82 5.90
N ARG A 139 -6.42 9.22 6.72
CA ARG A 139 -5.52 10.35 6.42
C ARG A 139 -4.52 10.00 5.34
N GLN A 140 -4.10 8.74 5.32
CA GLN A 140 -3.23 8.17 4.31
C GLN A 140 -3.87 8.25 2.92
N ALA A 141 -5.21 8.23 2.84
CA ALA A 141 -5.92 8.48 1.58
C ALA A 141 -5.60 9.87 0.99
N VAL A 142 -5.41 10.90 1.81
CA VAL A 142 -4.98 12.24 1.35
C VAL A 142 -3.58 12.16 0.72
N PHE A 143 -2.67 11.43 1.36
CA PHE A 143 -1.29 11.26 0.92
C PHE A 143 -1.19 10.41 -0.36
N GLU A 144 -1.97 9.33 -0.45
CA GLU A 144 -2.12 8.52 -1.67
C GLU A 144 -2.67 9.37 -2.83
N MET A 145 -3.74 10.14 -2.56
CA MET A 145 -4.32 11.04 -3.56
C MET A 145 -3.34 12.12 -3.99
N TYR A 146 -2.56 12.69 -3.06
CA TYR A 146 -1.52 13.68 -3.35
C TYR A 146 -0.43 13.10 -4.24
N TYR A 147 0.06 11.90 -3.93
CA TYR A 147 1.01 11.19 -4.79
C TYR A 147 0.44 11.02 -6.20
N ASN A 148 -0.80 10.55 -6.32
CA ASN A 148 -1.46 10.37 -7.61
C ASN A 148 -1.58 11.68 -8.40
N ALA A 149 -1.97 12.78 -7.72
CA ALA A 149 -2.06 14.10 -8.34
C ALA A 149 -0.68 14.60 -8.80
N ARG A 150 0.37 14.40 -8.00
CA ARG A 150 1.76 14.77 -8.35
C ARG A 150 2.28 14.00 -9.56
N GLN A 151 1.83 12.76 -9.73
CA GLN A 151 2.11 11.93 -10.91
C GLN A 151 1.21 12.28 -12.11
N GLY A 152 0.41 13.35 -12.04
CA GLY A 152 -0.43 13.82 -13.13
C GLY A 152 -1.71 13.01 -13.32
N ASP A 153 -2.24 12.34 -12.28
CA ASP A 153 -3.56 11.70 -12.39
C ASP A 153 -4.68 12.76 -12.32
N PRO A 154 -5.44 12.97 -13.41
CA PRO A 154 -6.42 14.06 -13.47
C PRO A 154 -7.62 13.84 -12.55
N ILE A 155 -7.92 12.58 -12.16
CA ILE A 155 -9.01 12.28 -11.22
C ILE A 155 -8.61 12.74 -9.82
N ALA A 156 -7.38 12.44 -9.39
CA ALA A 156 -6.85 12.91 -8.12
C ALA A 156 -6.80 14.45 -8.05
N ILE A 157 -6.37 15.13 -9.13
CA ILE A 157 -6.34 16.60 -9.20
C ILE A 157 -7.76 17.19 -9.10
N ASP A 158 -8.72 16.68 -9.87
CA ASP A 158 -10.12 17.14 -9.78
C ASP A 158 -10.71 16.91 -8.38
N ASN A 159 -10.36 15.80 -7.72
CA ASN A 159 -10.80 15.53 -6.35
C ASN A 159 -10.23 16.55 -5.34
N PHE A 160 -8.98 16.97 -5.46
CA PHE A 160 -8.45 18.07 -4.64
C PHE A 160 -9.14 19.40 -4.95
N LEU A 161 -9.38 19.71 -6.22
CA LEU A 161 -10.10 20.93 -6.60
C LEU A 161 -11.53 20.93 -6.07
N LYS A 162 -12.23 19.78 -6.02
CA LYS A 162 -13.55 19.65 -5.36
C LYS A 162 -13.51 19.94 -3.88
N LEU A 163 -12.49 19.43 -3.19
CA LEU A 163 -12.30 19.70 -1.75
C LEU A 163 -12.12 21.20 -1.51
N ARG A 164 -11.48 21.91 -2.44
CA ARG A 164 -11.34 23.37 -2.37
C ARG A 164 -12.60 24.15 -2.75
N ASP A 165 -13.39 23.64 -3.70
CA ASP A 165 -14.55 24.34 -4.30
C ASP A 165 -15.88 24.09 -3.58
N SER A 166 -15.94 23.19 -2.58
CA SER A 166 -17.26 22.73 -2.13
C SER A 166 -18.09 23.82 -1.43
N GLU A 167 -19.34 23.96 -1.87
CA GLU A 167 -20.35 24.93 -1.40
C GLU A 167 -20.73 24.79 0.07
N GLN A 168 -20.40 23.64 0.68
CA GLN A 168 -20.55 23.40 2.11
C GLN A 168 -19.25 23.76 2.83
N HIS A 169 -19.30 24.79 3.68
CA HIS A 169 -18.22 25.21 4.56
C HIS A 169 -18.49 24.70 5.98
N TYR A 170 -17.51 24.02 6.58
CA TYR A 170 -17.72 23.28 7.84
C TYR A 170 -17.07 23.95 9.05
N ILE A 171 -16.58 25.18 8.92
CA ILE A 171 -15.86 25.82 10.01
C ILE A 171 -16.84 26.55 10.93
N HIS A 172 -17.09 25.96 12.11
CA HIS A 172 -17.89 26.59 13.16
C HIS A 172 -17.23 27.87 13.68
N GLY A 173 -18.00 28.95 13.78
CA GLY A 173 -17.56 30.23 14.35
C GLY A 173 -16.90 31.19 13.35
N ILE A 174 -16.89 30.88 12.06
CA ILE A 174 -16.50 31.82 11.00
C ILE A 174 -17.73 32.56 10.49
N ASP A 175 -17.58 33.86 10.25
CA ASP A 175 -18.59 34.67 9.58
C ASP A 175 -18.75 34.22 8.12
N ASN A 176 -19.97 33.78 7.78
CA ASN A 176 -20.35 33.44 6.40
C ASN A 176 -20.10 34.60 5.42
N GLY A 177 -19.95 35.84 5.90
CA GLY A 177 -19.56 37.00 5.10
C GLY A 177 -18.26 36.81 4.32
N VAL A 178 -17.28 36.06 4.84
CA VAL A 178 -16.01 35.79 4.14
C VAL A 178 -16.25 34.95 2.88
N PHE A 179 -17.02 33.88 2.99
CA PHE A 179 -17.33 32.99 1.86
C PHE A 179 -18.21 33.67 0.80
N ASN A 180 -18.92 34.74 1.19
CA ASN A 180 -19.70 35.57 0.28
C ASN A 180 -18.93 36.77 -0.30
N SER A 181 -17.65 36.94 0.05
CA SER A 181 -16.82 38.03 -0.50
C SER A 181 -16.56 37.84 -2.00
N ASP A 182 -16.44 38.95 -2.73
CA ASP A 182 -16.14 38.94 -4.17
C ASP A 182 -14.81 38.23 -4.45
N GLU A 183 -13.83 38.37 -3.56
CA GLU A 183 -12.53 37.70 -3.66
C GLU A 183 -12.65 36.18 -3.53
N TYR A 184 -13.42 35.69 -2.56
CA TYR A 184 -13.67 34.25 -2.42
C TYR A 184 -14.42 33.70 -3.63
N GLN A 185 -15.48 34.39 -4.08
CA GLN A 185 -16.26 33.99 -5.25
C GLN A 185 -15.42 33.97 -6.53
N LYS A 186 -14.49 34.92 -6.67
CA LYS A 186 -13.51 34.92 -7.77
C LYS A 186 -12.56 33.72 -7.69
N ALA A 187 -12.05 33.38 -6.51
CA ALA A 187 -11.19 32.21 -6.32
C ALA A 187 -11.94 30.89 -6.60
N SER A 188 -13.17 30.73 -6.10
CA SER A 188 -14.03 29.57 -6.42
C SER A 188 -14.32 29.47 -7.91
N LYS A 189 -14.63 30.59 -8.58
CA LYS A 189 -14.85 30.60 -10.04
C LYS A 189 -13.61 30.11 -10.80
N GLU A 190 -12.42 30.49 -10.37
CA GLU A 190 -11.17 30.02 -11.00
C GLU A 190 -10.99 28.51 -10.80
N ILE A 191 -11.25 27.99 -9.60
CA ILE A 191 -11.23 26.54 -9.34
C ILE A 191 -12.24 25.82 -10.24
N LYS A 192 -13.46 26.33 -10.39
CA LYS A 192 -14.49 25.79 -11.30
C LYS A 192 -14.03 25.77 -12.76
N ASN A 193 -13.35 26.83 -13.20
CA ASN A 193 -12.77 26.88 -14.54
C ASN A 193 -11.72 25.78 -14.73
N GLN A 194 -10.80 25.61 -13.79
CA GLN A 194 -9.77 24.56 -13.84
C GLN A 194 -10.40 23.16 -13.87
N ARG A 195 -11.42 22.92 -13.04
CA ARG A 195 -12.17 21.66 -13.05
C ARG A 195 -12.85 21.40 -14.39
N SER A 196 -13.37 22.43 -15.06
CA SER A 196 -13.99 22.27 -16.38
C SER A 196 -12.97 21.82 -17.45
N ILE A 197 -11.72 22.29 -17.33
CA ILE A 197 -10.62 21.87 -18.21
C ILE A 197 -10.24 20.41 -17.92
N ILE A 198 -9.98 20.08 -16.65
CA ILE A 198 -9.60 18.72 -16.22
C ILE A 198 -10.72 17.71 -16.51
N ALA A 199 -11.99 18.11 -16.47
CA ALA A 199 -13.11 17.22 -16.82
C ALA A 199 -13.00 16.67 -18.26
N SER A 200 -12.45 17.45 -19.18
CA SER A 200 -12.19 17.00 -20.56
C SER A 200 -11.08 15.94 -20.60
N GLU A 201 -10.03 16.09 -19.79
CA GLU A 201 -8.94 15.12 -19.64
C GLU A 201 -9.42 13.82 -18.98
N ILE A 202 -10.23 13.92 -17.91
CA ILE A 202 -10.86 12.76 -17.26
C ILE A 202 -11.72 11.99 -18.27
N LYS A 203 -12.49 12.68 -19.11
CA LYS A 203 -13.30 12.05 -20.15
C LYS A 203 -12.43 11.32 -21.17
N ALA A 204 -11.34 11.93 -21.63
CA ALA A 204 -10.38 11.31 -22.54
C ALA A 204 -9.70 10.09 -21.90
N LEU A 205 -9.29 10.20 -20.63
CA LEU A 205 -8.70 9.13 -19.85
C LEU A 205 -9.68 7.96 -19.73
N LYS A 206 -10.93 8.19 -19.32
CA LYS A 206 -11.96 7.13 -19.22
C LYS A 206 -12.22 6.43 -20.55
N ALA A 207 -12.26 7.17 -21.66
CA ALA A 207 -12.41 6.60 -22.99
C ALA A 207 -11.21 5.72 -23.38
N GLN A 208 -9.99 6.12 -23.01
CA GLN A 208 -8.79 5.32 -23.22
C GLN A 208 -8.79 4.06 -22.35
N ARG A 209 -9.10 4.20 -21.05
CA ARG A 209 -9.24 3.07 -20.11
C ARG A 209 -10.22 2.03 -20.63
N ALA A 210 -11.35 2.45 -21.21
CA ALA A 210 -12.32 1.52 -21.79
C ALA A 210 -11.74 0.69 -22.96
N LYS A 211 -10.90 1.30 -23.82
CA LYS A 211 -10.23 0.58 -24.92
C LYS A 211 -9.20 -0.42 -24.39
N ASP A 212 -8.40 -0.02 -23.42
CA ASP A 212 -7.37 -0.88 -22.82
C ASP A 212 -8.00 -2.04 -22.03
N LYS A 213 -9.10 -1.76 -21.32
CA LYS A 213 -9.93 -2.77 -20.66
C LYS A 213 -10.45 -3.80 -21.65
N ALA A 214 -10.97 -3.37 -22.81
CA ALA A 214 -11.43 -4.28 -23.85
C ALA A 214 -10.29 -5.16 -24.39
N LYS A 215 -9.10 -4.56 -24.61
CA LYS A 215 -7.89 -5.29 -25.03
C LYS A 215 -7.48 -6.35 -23.99
N ARG A 216 -7.41 -5.97 -22.71
CA ARG A 216 -7.10 -6.92 -21.63
C ARG A 216 -8.14 -8.04 -21.56
N LYS A 217 -9.44 -7.71 -21.57
CA LYS A 217 -10.51 -8.72 -21.53
C LYS A 217 -10.46 -9.71 -22.68
N SER A 218 -10.02 -9.29 -23.87
CA SER A 218 -9.92 -10.19 -25.03
C SER A 218 -8.96 -11.37 -24.85
N ILE A 219 -7.96 -11.26 -23.96
CA ILE A 219 -7.01 -12.33 -23.68
C ILE A 219 -7.40 -13.20 -22.47
N LEU A 220 -8.30 -12.73 -21.60
CA LEU A 220 -8.64 -13.42 -20.34
C LEU A 220 -9.38 -14.75 -20.58
N ASP A 221 -10.21 -14.85 -21.61
CA ASP A 221 -10.96 -16.09 -21.88
C ASP A 221 -10.03 -17.26 -22.24
N ALA A 222 -8.91 -16.98 -22.91
CA ALA A 222 -7.88 -17.97 -23.19
C ALA A 222 -7.12 -18.38 -21.91
N LEU A 223 -6.85 -17.43 -21.01
CA LEU A 223 -6.18 -17.68 -19.74
C LEU A 223 -7.08 -18.47 -18.76
N ASP A 224 -8.38 -18.20 -18.75
CA ASP A 224 -9.35 -18.90 -17.90
C ASP A 224 -9.43 -20.39 -18.23
N LYS A 225 -9.28 -20.73 -19.53
CA LYS A 225 -9.28 -22.09 -20.09
C LYS A 225 -7.90 -22.75 -20.10
N ALA A 226 -6.88 -22.11 -19.52
CA ALA A 226 -5.54 -22.68 -19.47
C ALA A 226 -5.56 -24.04 -18.74
N PRO A 227 -4.72 -25.01 -19.13
CA PRO A 227 -4.61 -26.30 -18.44
C PRO A 227 -4.31 -26.12 -16.95
N GLU A 228 -4.69 -27.10 -16.11
CA GLU A 228 -4.52 -27.04 -14.65
C GLU A 228 -3.09 -26.68 -14.22
N ALA A 229 -2.08 -27.18 -14.93
CA ALA A 229 -0.68 -26.88 -14.66
C ALA A 229 -0.30 -25.38 -14.78
N LYS A 230 -1.12 -24.58 -15.48
CA LYS A 230 -0.97 -23.13 -15.69
C LYS A 230 -2.00 -22.31 -14.91
N GLN A 231 -2.76 -22.95 -14.01
CA GLN A 231 -3.70 -22.25 -13.13
C GLN A 231 -2.94 -21.60 -11.97
N PHE A 232 -3.35 -20.39 -11.57
CA PHE A 232 -2.67 -19.55 -10.57
C PHE A 232 -2.37 -20.30 -9.27
N ARG A 233 -3.38 -20.98 -8.70
CA ARG A 233 -3.19 -21.80 -7.49
C ARG A 233 -2.14 -22.89 -7.69
N THR A 234 -2.15 -23.55 -8.84
CA THR A 234 -1.23 -24.66 -9.14
C THR A 234 0.20 -24.16 -9.34
N LEU A 235 0.37 -22.94 -9.87
CA LEU A 235 1.68 -22.27 -9.94
C LEU A 235 2.21 -21.98 -8.53
N ILE A 236 1.38 -21.42 -7.64
CA ILE A 236 1.73 -21.20 -6.23
C ILE A 236 2.07 -22.53 -5.53
N ALA A 237 1.23 -23.56 -5.71
CA ALA A 237 1.43 -24.87 -5.08
C ALA A 237 2.76 -25.54 -5.47
N LYS A 238 3.28 -25.23 -6.67
CA LYS A 238 4.58 -25.69 -7.19
C LYS A 238 5.74 -24.76 -6.85
N ASN A 239 5.47 -23.66 -6.15
CA ASN A 239 6.42 -22.57 -5.92
C ASN A 239 6.92 -21.91 -7.21
N ASP A 240 6.15 -21.95 -8.30
CA ASP A 240 6.45 -21.27 -9.57
C ASP A 240 6.07 -19.78 -9.46
N ARG A 241 6.93 -19.05 -8.76
CA ARG A 241 6.82 -17.62 -8.48
C ARG A 241 6.74 -16.78 -9.75
N ALA A 242 7.61 -17.04 -10.72
CA ALA A 242 7.62 -16.32 -12.00
C ALA A 242 6.36 -16.59 -12.83
N GLY A 243 5.89 -17.84 -12.88
CA GLY A 243 4.63 -18.19 -13.51
C GLY A 243 3.44 -17.49 -12.84
N ALA A 244 3.40 -17.50 -11.50
CA ALA A 244 2.35 -16.85 -10.71
C ALA A 244 2.33 -15.32 -10.93
N ALA A 245 3.49 -14.65 -10.90
CA ALA A 245 3.60 -13.22 -11.20
C ALA A 245 3.18 -12.90 -12.64
N SER A 246 3.63 -13.70 -13.61
CA SER A 246 3.31 -13.52 -15.03
C SER A 246 1.81 -13.60 -15.30
N ILE A 247 1.11 -14.55 -14.66
CA ILE A 247 -0.33 -14.66 -14.84
C ILE A 247 -1.08 -13.55 -14.12
N LEU A 248 -0.70 -13.22 -12.88
CA LEU A 248 -1.32 -12.15 -12.11
C LEU A 248 -1.22 -10.80 -12.86
N LYS A 249 -0.03 -10.48 -13.41
CA LYS A 249 0.20 -9.28 -14.22
C LYS A 249 -0.77 -9.13 -15.39
N LYS A 250 -1.26 -10.23 -15.97
CA LYS A 250 -2.23 -10.19 -17.09
C LYS A 250 -3.67 -9.95 -16.62
N TYR A 251 -4.00 -10.30 -15.38
CA TYR A 251 -5.34 -10.14 -14.83
C TYR A 251 -5.56 -8.77 -14.18
N LEU A 252 -4.51 -8.16 -13.61
CA LEU A 252 -4.60 -6.86 -12.95
C LEU A 252 -5.19 -5.79 -13.89
N PRO A 253 -6.20 -5.02 -13.44
CA PRO A 253 -6.84 -3.96 -14.22
C PRO A 253 -6.00 -2.68 -14.27
N TRP A 254 -4.77 -2.76 -14.78
CA TRP A 254 -3.80 -1.65 -14.83
C TRP A 254 -4.37 -0.35 -15.36
N GLU A 255 -5.27 -0.44 -16.34
CA GLU A 255 -5.92 0.70 -16.94
C GLU A 255 -6.77 1.49 -15.94
N GLU A 256 -7.33 0.86 -14.90
CA GLU A 256 -8.20 1.48 -13.90
C GLU A 256 -7.46 1.96 -12.64
N MET A 257 -6.17 1.64 -12.53
CA MET A 257 -5.36 1.93 -11.35
C MET A 257 -4.79 3.35 -11.42
N ALA A 258 -4.84 4.04 -10.29
CA ALA A 258 -4.09 5.29 -10.10
C ALA A 258 -2.57 4.96 -9.94
N PRO A 259 -1.67 5.93 -10.14
CA PRO A 259 -0.22 5.71 -10.06
C PRO A 259 0.26 4.98 -8.79
N PHE A 260 -0.26 5.33 -7.61
CA PHE A 260 0.09 4.70 -6.34
C PHE A 260 -0.28 3.22 -6.31
N GLU A 261 -1.52 2.89 -6.71
CA GLU A 261 -1.99 1.51 -6.78
C GLU A 261 -1.18 0.68 -7.79
N LYS A 262 -0.79 1.27 -8.93
CA LYS A 262 0.11 0.61 -9.88
C LYS A 262 1.44 0.26 -9.23
N ASN A 263 2.08 1.22 -8.58
CA ASN A 263 3.36 1.01 -7.91
C ASN A 263 3.26 -0.05 -6.80
N PHE A 264 2.15 -0.06 -6.06
CA PHE A 264 1.86 -1.08 -5.06
C PHE A 264 1.83 -2.49 -5.67
N TRP A 265 1.07 -2.69 -6.75
CA TRP A 265 0.98 -3.98 -7.41
C TRP A 265 2.25 -4.38 -8.18
N GLU A 266 2.98 -3.42 -8.75
CA GLU A 266 4.28 -3.68 -9.39
C GLU A 266 5.31 -4.13 -8.36
N THR A 267 5.38 -3.46 -7.22
CA THR A 267 6.22 -3.88 -6.08
C THR A 267 5.84 -5.30 -5.64
N TYR A 268 4.54 -5.57 -5.45
CA TYR A 268 4.09 -6.92 -5.09
C TYR A 268 4.52 -7.97 -6.12
N LEU A 269 4.32 -7.71 -7.42
CA LEU A 269 4.71 -8.62 -8.51
C LEU A 269 6.22 -8.87 -8.54
N GLU A 270 7.03 -7.82 -8.37
CA GLU A 270 8.48 -7.93 -8.30
C GLU A 270 8.90 -8.83 -7.14
N VAL A 271 8.35 -8.58 -5.96
CA VAL A 271 8.73 -9.27 -4.74
C VAL A 271 8.31 -10.73 -4.76
N ILE A 272 7.12 -11.06 -5.27
CA ILE A 272 6.73 -12.47 -5.39
C ILE A 272 7.58 -13.20 -6.42
N GLU A 273 7.97 -12.55 -7.53
CA GLU A 273 8.83 -13.12 -8.57
C GLU A 273 10.26 -13.33 -8.05
N LYS A 274 10.79 -12.36 -7.29
CA LYS A 274 12.18 -12.29 -6.82
C LYS A 274 12.23 -11.88 -5.34
N PRO A 275 11.84 -12.78 -4.43
CA PRO A 275 11.92 -12.51 -3.00
C PRO A 275 13.38 -12.44 -2.55
N VAL A 276 13.65 -11.73 -1.47
CA VAL A 276 14.97 -11.77 -0.81
C VAL A 276 15.28 -13.19 -0.31
N PRO A 277 16.58 -13.53 -0.17
CA PRO A 277 17.00 -14.79 0.43
C PRO A 277 16.36 -15.05 1.80
N LEU A 278 16.16 -16.32 2.16
CA LEU A 278 15.42 -16.72 3.38
C LEU A 278 16.03 -16.10 4.65
N GLU A 279 17.36 -15.95 4.71
CA GLU A 279 18.05 -15.35 5.85
C GLU A 279 17.90 -13.82 5.97
N GLN A 280 17.29 -13.18 4.99
CA GLN A 280 16.95 -11.74 4.96
C GLN A 280 15.47 -11.48 5.23
N ARG A 281 14.67 -12.54 5.35
CA ARG A 281 13.24 -12.45 5.63
C ARG A 281 12.97 -12.23 7.12
N VAL A 282 11.74 -11.82 7.42
CA VAL A 282 11.27 -11.58 8.79
C VAL A 282 10.24 -12.63 9.18
N LEU A 283 10.28 -13.04 10.45
CA LEU A 283 9.34 -13.98 11.04
C LEU A 283 8.06 -13.26 11.45
N ILE A 284 6.92 -13.78 11.02
CA ILE A 284 5.61 -13.21 11.34
C ILE A 284 4.56 -14.31 11.48
N TYR A 285 3.50 -14.04 12.26
CA TYR A 285 2.48 -15.02 12.62
C TYR A 285 1.11 -14.66 12.05
N ARG A 286 0.27 -15.67 11.87
CA ARG A 286 -1.13 -15.54 11.47
C ARG A 286 -1.98 -16.62 12.12
N GLY A 287 -3.08 -16.20 12.73
CA GLY A 287 -4.18 -17.09 13.13
C GLY A 287 -4.96 -17.58 11.91
N LEU A 288 -5.36 -18.84 11.92
CA LEU A 288 -6.09 -19.47 10.82
C LEU A 288 -7.48 -19.92 11.28
N ASP A 289 -8.41 -18.97 11.40
CA ASP A 289 -9.82 -19.26 11.73
C ASP A 289 -10.69 -19.28 10.46
N GLY A 290 -11.10 -20.49 10.05
CA GLY A 290 -11.89 -20.71 8.84
C GLY A 290 -11.13 -20.48 7.53
N ASP A 291 -9.84 -20.18 7.57
CA ASP A 291 -8.98 -20.12 6.39
C ASP A 291 -8.92 -21.47 5.68
N TYR A 292 -8.96 -21.43 4.34
CA TYR A 292 -8.77 -22.64 3.54
C TYR A 292 -7.26 -22.91 3.37
N ILE A 293 -6.77 -24.00 3.96
CA ILE A 293 -5.38 -24.41 3.86
C ILE A 293 -5.16 -25.12 2.52
N HIS A 294 -4.45 -24.46 1.60
CA HIS A 294 -4.17 -25.03 0.29
C HIS A 294 -2.97 -25.99 0.34
N ARG A 295 -3.04 -26.99 -0.54
CA ARG A 295 -2.10 -28.11 -0.62
C ARG A 295 -1.01 -27.82 -1.66
N GLY A 296 0.26 -27.93 -1.25
CA GLY A 296 1.40 -27.84 -2.15
C GLY A 296 1.63 -29.10 -2.98
N VAL A 297 2.60 -29.02 -3.88
CA VAL A 297 2.99 -30.10 -4.80
C VAL A 297 4.44 -30.50 -4.55
N ILE A 298 4.69 -31.80 -4.38
CA ILE A 298 6.04 -32.38 -4.33
C ILE A 298 6.16 -33.42 -5.44
N LYS A 299 7.25 -33.33 -6.25
CA LYS A 299 7.55 -34.27 -7.35
C LYS A 299 6.35 -34.47 -8.29
N GLY A 300 5.60 -33.39 -8.56
CA GLY A 300 4.44 -33.41 -9.45
C GLY A 300 3.13 -33.96 -8.86
N LYS A 301 3.13 -34.41 -7.59
CA LYS A 301 1.94 -34.88 -6.88
C LYS A 301 1.46 -33.85 -5.87
N GLU A 302 0.16 -33.52 -5.91
CA GLU A 302 -0.50 -32.71 -4.88
C GLU A 302 -0.58 -33.50 -3.57
N LEU A 303 -0.20 -32.88 -2.46
CA LEU A 303 -0.24 -33.49 -1.13
C LEU A 303 -1.69 -33.57 -0.61
N THR A 304 -1.94 -34.47 0.34
CA THR A 304 -3.12 -34.36 1.22
C THR A 304 -2.96 -33.15 2.15
N GLN A 305 -4.05 -32.66 2.75
CA GLN A 305 -3.98 -31.53 3.69
C GLN A 305 -3.06 -31.85 4.89
N LYS A 306 -3.19 -33.05 5.48
CA LYS A 306 -2.33 -33.50 6.58
C LYS A 306 -0.86 -33.53 6.17
N GLU A 307 -0.54 -34.06 4.98
CA GLU A 307 0.83 -34.05 4.46
C GLU A 307 1.33 -32.62 4.20
N ALA A 308 0.51 -31.74 3.63
CA ALA A 308 0.89 -30.35 3.38
C ALA A 308 1.20 -29.59 4.68
N ILE A 309 0.41 -29.81 5.73
CA ILE A 309 0.64 -29.19 7.05
C ILE A 309 1.91 -29.78 7.69
N THR A 310 2.00 -31.10 7.82
CA THR A 310 3.12 -31.77 8.51
C THR A 310 4.46 -31.66 7.78
N GLN A 311 4.46 -31.40 6.47
CA GLN A 311 5.66 -31.19 5.67
C GLN A 311 5.95 -29.70 5.41
N ASN A 312 5.18 -28.77 5.98
CA ASN A 312 5.30 -27.33 5.76
C ASN A 312 5.29 -26.97 4.26
N LYS A 313 4.36 -27.57 3.51
CA LYS A 313 4.11 -27.30 2.08
C LYS A 313 2.70 -26.80 1.82
N ALA A 314 2.04 -26.30 2.84
CA ALA A 314 0.77 -25.59 2.69
C ALA A 314 1.00 -24.14 2.28
N PHE A 315 -0.06 -23.50 1.77
CA PHE A 315 -0.10 -22.06 1.53
C PHE A 315 -1.52 -21.54 1.74
N ILE A 316 -1.66 -20.24 1.94
CA ILE A 316 -2.93 -19.58 2.20
C ILE A 316 -3.21 -18.58 1.08
N MET A 317 -4.49 -18.39 0.75
CA MET A 317 -4.94 -17.38 -0.19
C MET A 317 -6.01 -16.52 0.50
N SER A 318 -6.07 -15.23 0.14
CA SER A 318 -7.01 -14.29 0.71
C SER A 318 -8.46 -14.69 0.43
N SER A 319 -9.37 -14.24 1.30
CA SER A 319 -10.78 -14.61 1.18
C SER A 319 -11.41 -14.11 -0.13
N GLY A 320 -10.87 -13.03 -0.73
CA GLY A 320 -11.22 -12.56 -2.08
C GLY A 320 -10.88 -13.54 -3.20
N MET A 321 -9.95 -14.48 -2.98
CA MET A 321 -9.55 -15.52 -3.93
C MET A 321 -10.26 -16.86 -3.70
N VAL A 322 -10.64 -17.18 -2.46
CA VAL A 322 -11.17 -18.51 -2.14
C VAL A 322 -12.68 -18.63 -2.36
N LYS A 323 -13.45 -17.55 -2.16
CA LYS A 323 -14.93 -17.62 -2.18
C LYS A 323 -15.56 -17.68 -3.58
N ASN A 324 -14.84 -17.26 -4.62
CA ASN A 324 -15.40 -17.20 -5.97
C ASN A 324 -15.41 -18.57 -6.66
N GLN A 325 -16.44 -18.84 -7.47
CA GLN A 325 -16.54 -20.09 -8.24
C GLN A 325 -15.78 -20.02 -9.57
N GLY A 326 -15.37 -21.17 -10.10
CA GLY A 326 -14.65 -21.31 -11.37
C GLY A 326 -13.15 -21.62 -11.23
N SER A 327 -12.45 -21.61 -12.38
CA SER A 327 -11.00 -21.86 -12.44
C SER A 327 -10.21 -20.82 -11.66
N TRP A 328 -9.04 -21.19 -11.14
CA TRP A 328 -8.23 -20.29 -10.31
C TRP A 328 -7.80 -19.02 -11.04
N ASN A 329 -7.60 -19.12 -12.35
CA ASN A 329 -7.33 -17.96 -13.20
C ASN A 329 -8.56 -17.05 -13.31
N ARG A 330 -9.76 -17.62 -13.53
CA ARG A 330 -11.00 -16.84 -13.57
C ARG A 330 -11.26 -16.09 -12.26
N ARG A 331 -10.89 -16.68 -11.12
CA ARG A 331 -11.02 -16.03 -9.81
C ARG A 331 -10.18 -14.76 -9.69
N LEU A 332 -9.08 -14.61 -10.43
CA LEU A 332 -8.29 -13.36 -10.47
C LEU A 332 -9.06 -12.19 -11.09
N ARG A 333 -10.12 -12.43 -11.85
CA ARG A 333 -11.04 -11.35 -12.28
C ARG A 333 -11.73 -10.67 -11.11
N SER A 334 -11.71 -11.28 -9.92
CA SER A 334 -12.19 -10.64 -8.70
C SER A 334 -11.46 -9.33 -8.42
N LEU A 335 -10.18 -9.23 -8.80
CA LEU A 335 -9.34 -8.02 -8.63
C LEU A 335 -9.89 -6.83 -9.41
N GLU A 336 -10.46 -7.07 -10.60
CA GLU A 336 -11.20 -6.04 -11.33
C GLU A 336 -12.50 -5.68 -10.62
N SER A 337 -13.29 -6.70 -10.23
CA SER A 337 -14.57 -6.45 -9.56
C SER A 337 -14.43 -5.77 -8.21
N MET A 338 -13.25 -5.83 -7.56
CA MET A 338 -13.00 -5.16 -6.29
C MET A 338 -13.12 -3.64 -6.44
N ASN A 339 -12.73 -3.07 -7.57
CA ASN A 339 -12.83 -1.63 -7.87
C ASN A 339 -14.28 -1.11 -7.86
N GLU A 340 -15.25 -2.01 -8.00
CA GLU A 340 -16.69 -1.68 -8.04
C GLU A 340 -17.43 -2.16 -6.78
N LYS A 341 -16.73 -2.82 -5.86
CA LYS A 341 -17.31 -3.42 -4.65
C LYS A 341 -17.11 -2.52 -3.43
N PHE A 342 -17.89 -2.81 -2.39
CA PHE A 342 -17.83 -2.17 -1.08
C PHE A 342 -16.40 -2.01 -0.51
N ILE A 343 -15.51 -2.98 -0.76
CA ILE A 343 -14.13 -2.95 -0.26
C ILE A 343 -13.30 -1.79 -0.84
N ALA A 344 -13.69 -1.24 -2.00
CA ALA A 344 -13.03 -0.12 -2.64
C ALA A 344 -13.90 1.14 -2.70
N THR A 345 -14.96 1.22 -1.87
CA THR A 345 -15.84 2.40 -1.73
C THR A 345 -15.64 3.01 -0.34
N THR A 346 -15.77 4.33 -0.23
CA THR A 346 -15.77 5.03 1.07
C THR A 346 -16.95 4.62 1.94
N LEU A 347 -16.92 4.98 3.24
CA LEU A 347 -17.95 4.62 4.24
C LEU A 347 -19.39 4.91 3.79
N ASP A 348 -19.60 6.02 3.09
CA ASP A 348 -20.87 6.44 2.50
C ASP A 348 -21.27 5.69 1.21
N GLY A 349 -20.44 4.75 0.75
CA GLY A 349 -20.60 4.00 -0.49
C GLY A 349 -20.17 4.77 -1.75
N SER A 350 -19.57 5.96 -1.60
CA SER A 350 -19.05 6.73 -2.73
C SER A 350 -17.80 6.09 -3.32
N ASN A 351 -17.68 6.22 -4.64
CA ASN A 351 -16.49 5.83 -5.40
C ASN A 351 -15.64 7.05 -5.81
N GLU A 352 -16.12 8.26 -5.57
CA GLU A 352 -15.51 9.47 -6.13
C GLU A 352 -14.09 9.68 -5.62
N PHE A 353 -13.91 9.66 -4.29
CA PHE A 353 -12.61 9.83 -3.66
C PHE A 353 -11.83 8.51 -3.57
N ALA A 354 -12.52 7.40 -3.34
CA ALA A 354 -11.88 6.08 -3.26
C ALA A 354 -11.12 5.71 -4.54
N GLN A 355 -11.56 6.16 -5.73
CA GLN A 355 -10.81 5.90 -6.97
C GLN A 355 -9.42 6.55 -7.01
N ALA A 356 -9.23 7.65 -6.28
CA ALA A 356 -7.97 8.38 -6.21
C ALA A 356 -7.11 7.98 -4.99
N ALA A 357 -7.63 7.14 -4.10
CA ALA A 357 -6.98 6.69 -2.87
C ALA A 357 -7.32 5.24 -2.51
N ARG A 358 -7.32 4.36 -3.52
CA ARG A 358 -7.96 3.04 -3.45
C ARG A 358 -7.28 2.09 -2.47
N ILE A 359 -5.95 2.07 -2.41
CA ILE A 359 -5.24 1.16 -1.51
C ILE A 359 -5.59 1.50 -0.06
N SER A 360 -5.58 2.78 0.27
CA SER A 360 -5.95 3.29 1.60
C SER A 360 -7.39 2.97 1.96
N THR A 361 -8.33 3.13 1.03
CA THR A 361 -9.73 2.70 1.24
C THR A 361 -9.82 1.19 1.47
N ILE A 362 -9.14 0.36 0.68
CA ILE A 362 -9.19 -1.11 0.87
C ILE A 362 -8.59 -1.52 2.22
N PHE A 363 -7.53 -0.86 2.70
CA PHE A 363 -6.94 -1.12 4.02
C PHE A 363 -7.96 -0.82 5.12
N LYS A 364 -8.62 0.33 5.04
CA LYS A 364 -9.69 0.69 5.99
C LYS A 364 -10.83 -0.30 5.96
N ARG A 365 -11.33 -0.65 4.78
CA ARG A 365 -12.41 -1.63 4.65
C ARG A 365 -12.00 -3.04 5.10
N HIS A 366 -10.73 -3.42 4.91
CA HIS A 366 -10.19 -4.67 5.44
C HIS A 366 -10.27 -4.71 6.97
N SER A 367 -9.87 -3.62 7.64
CA SER A 367 -9.93 -3.56 9.11
C SER A 367 -11.35 -3.68 9.67
N GLU A 368 -12.35 -3.16 8.95
CA GLU A 368 -13.76 -3.27 9.36
C GLU A 368 -14.34 -4.65 9.03
N ASN A 369 -14.02 -5.17 7.85
CA ASN A 369 -14.52 -6.43 7.37
C ASN A 369 -13.52 -7.09 6.40
N PRO A 370 -12.70 -8.04 6.87
CA PRO A 370 -11.68 -8.68 6.03
C PRO A 370 -12.30 -9.61 4.97
N LYS A 371 -13.61 -9.89 5.01
CA LYS A 371 -14.28 -10.78 4.06
C LYS A 371 -14.33 -10.15 2.67
N GLY A 372 -13.73 -10.85 1.71
CA GLY A 372 -13.67 -10.40 0.32
C GLY A 372 -12.50 -9.46 0.03
N SER A 373 -11.71 -9.11 1.05
CA SER A 373 -10.48 -8.36 0.87
C SER A 373 -9.42 -9.17 0.11
N PRO A 374 -8.58 -8.53 -0.71
CA PRO A 374 -7.44 -9.18 -1.33
C PRO A 374 -6.31 -9.49 -0.35
N PHE A 375 -6.37 -9.02 0.90
CA PHE A 375 -5.26 -9.13 1.85
C PHE A 375 -5.39 -10.31 2.83
N LEU A 376 -4.23 -10.75 3.31
CA LEU A 376 -4.03 -11.64 4.44
C LEU A 376 -3.41 -10.84 5.59
N SER A 377 -4.04 -10.89 6.76
CA SER A 377 -3.58 -10.27 8.01
C SER A 377 -2.48 -11.08 8.70
N TYR A 378 -1.49 -10.39 9.21
CA TYR A 378 -0.39 -10.96 9.98
C TYR A 378 -0.06 -10.07 11.16
N THR A 379 0.56 -10.64 12.17
CA THR A 379 1.04 -9.88 13.32
C THR A 379 2.39 -10.44 13.79
N PRO A 380 3.33 -9.60 14.24
CA PRO A 380 4.56 -10.08 14.86
C PRO A 380 4.32 -10.63 16.27
N ASN A 381 3.16 -10.37 16.88
CA ASN A 381 2.81 -10.90 18.19
C ASN A 381 2.13 -12.27 18.07
N PHE A 382 2.82 -13.31 18.55
CA PHE A 382 2.31 -14.67 18.53
C PHE A 382 0.97 -14.79 19.27
N ASP A 383 0.83 -14.23 20.47
CA ASP A 383 -0.38 -14.39 21.30
C ASP A 383 -1.63 -13.82 20.61
N ILE A 384 -1.46 -12.73 19.86
CA ILE A 384 -2.52 -12.13 19.07
C ILE A 384 -2.91 -13.06 17.93
N ALA A 385 -1.94 -13.55 17.14
CA ALA A 385 -2.20 -14.51 16.07
C ALA A 385 -2.86 -15.80 16.61
N ASP A 386 -2.42 -16.27 17.76
CA ASP A 386 -2.93 -17.46 18.43
C ASP A 386 -4.40 -17.28 18.85
N SER A 387 -4.74 -16.10 19.39
CA SER A 387 -6.10 -15.76 19.80
C SER A 387 -7.08 -15.68 18.64
N PHE A 388 -6.64 -15.17 17.49
CA PHE A 388 -7.46 -15.12 16.27
C PHE A 388 -7.57 -16.48 15.57
N GLY A 389 -6.61 -17.37 15.77
CA GLY A 389 -6.55 -18.65 15.06
C GLY A 389 -7.33 -19.79 15.71
N GLY A 390 -7.68 -19.65 17.00
CA GLY A 390 -8.37 -20.69 17.78
C GLY A 390 -7.57 -21.99 17.79
N GLU A 391 -7.97 -22.95 16.94
CA GLU A 391 -7.34 -24.27 16.80
C GLU A 391 -6.02 -24.25 16.01
N ARG A 392 -5.79 -23.21 15.19
CA ARG A 392 -4.65 -23.18 14.25
C ARG A 392 -3.95 -21.83 14.22
N VAL A 393 -2.64 -21.86 14.43
CA VAL A 393 -1.75 -20.71 14.24
C VAL A 393 -0.59 -21.09 13.33
N SER A 394 -0.08 -20.14 12.57
CA SER A 394 0.97 -20.38 11.58
C SER A 394 2.06 -19.32 11.65
N ALA A 395 3.29 -19.72 11.32
CA ALA A 395 4.45 -18.84 11.21
C ALA A 395 4.97 -18.82 9.77
N TYR A 396 5.48 -17.66 9.35
CA TYR A 396 6.01 -17.44 8.01
C TYR A 396 7.32 -16.65 8.05
N LEU A 397 8.18 -16.92 7.07
CA LEU A 397 9.32 -16.08 6.72
C LEU A 397 8.99 -15.32 5.44
N LEU A 398 8.60 -14.06 5.62
CA LEU A 398 8.17 -13.19 4.52
C LEU A 398 9.25 -12.18 4.15
N ASP A 399 9.28 -11.84 2.87
CA ASP A 399 10.04 -10.68 2.40
C ASP A 399 9.45 -9.42 3.05
N PRO A 400 10.26 -8.61 3.76
CA PRO A 400 9.75 -7.43 4.46
C PRO A 400 9.04 -6.44 3.52
N ARG A 401 9.36 -6.45 2.22
CA ARG A 401 8.67 -5.63 1.19
C ARG A 401 7.20 -6.00 0.99
N LEU A 402 6.78 -7.21 1.38
CA LEU A 402 5.37 -7.64 1.27
C LEU A 402 4.53 -7.19 2.46
N LEU A 403 5.15 -6.75 3.56
CA LEU A 403 4.48 -6.42 4.80
C LEU A 403 4.03 -4.97 4.78
N ASN A 404 2.74 -4.76 4.56
CA ASN A 404 2.15 -3.43 4.59
C ASN A 404 1.46 -3.21 5.93
N PHE A 405 1.95 -2.27 6.74
CA PHE A 405 1.31 -1.97 8.02
C PHE A 405 -0.14 -1.47 7.80
N ASN A 406 -1.10 -2.09 8.49
CA ASN A 406 -2.49 -1.65 8.43
C ASN A 406 -2.74 -0.49 9.40
N TYR A 407 -2.31 0.70 8.99
CA TYR A 407 -2.55 1.94 9.73
C TYR A 407 -4.04 2.28 9.92
N ALA A 408 -4.95 1.58 9.24
CA ALA A 408 -6.37 1.83 9.31
C ALA A 408 -7.10 0.98 10.36
N SER A 409 -6.39 0.01 10.95
CA SER A 409 -6.92 -0.84 12.03
C SER A 409 -7.24 -0.01 13.27
N SER A 410 -8.43 -0.26 13.84
CA SER A 410 -8.87 0.34 15.11
C SER A 410 -8.73 -0.61 16.30
N PHE A 411 -8.07 -1.75 16.13
CA PHE A 411 -7.87 -2.70 17.22
C PHE A 411 -6.67 -2.26 18.07
N ASP A 412 -6.97 -1.72 19.26
CA ASP A 412 -6.02 -1.06 20.17
C ASP A 412 -4.85 -1.92 20.68
N ASN A 413 -4.70 -3.16 20.24
CA ASN A 413 -3.55 -3.99 20.60
C ASN A 413 -2.99 -4.77 19.40
N GLU A 414 -3.60 -4.64 18.23
CA GLU A 414 -3.23 -5.41 17.06
C GLU A 414 -2.28 -4.60 16.17
N ILE A 415 -1.01 -5.01 16.15
CA ILE A 415 -0.10 -4.60 15.10
C ILE A 415 -0.35 -5.51 13.90
N GLU A 416 -1.21 -5.06 12.98
CA GLU A 416 -1.60 -5.81 11.79
C GLU A 416 -0.75 -5.41 10.57
N TYR A 417 -0.29 -6.42 9.83
CA TYR A 417 0.36 -6.29 8.53
C TYR A 417 -0.44 -7.04 7.46
N LEU A 418 -0.63 -6.40 6.31
CA LEU A 418 -1.38 -6.93 5.19
C LEU A 418 -0.43 -7.42 4.09
N VAL A 419 -0.60 -8.68 3.71
CA VAL A 419 0.08 -9.31 2.57
C VAL A 419 -0.93 -9.54 1.46
N PRO A 420 -0.65 -9.14 0.20
CA PRO A 420 -1.60 -9.32 -0.89
C PRO A 420 -1.73 -10.79 -1.32
N LEU A 421 -2.98 -11.19 -1.58
CA LEU A 421 -3.47 -12.38 -2.29
C LEU A 421 -3.13 -13.75 -1.75
N ASN A 422 -1.86 -14.07 -1.52
CA ASN A 422 -1.43 -15.40 -1.15
C ASN A 422 -0.05 -15.43 -0.52
N THR A 423 0.24 -16.53 0.17
CA THR A 423 1.60 -16.97 0.49
C THR A 423 2.08 -18.02 -0.51
N PHE A 424 3.37 -18.35 -0.44
CA PHE A 424 3.99 -19.45 -1.15
C PHE A 424 4.42 -20.57 -0.19
N PRO A 425 4.48 -21.84 -0.65
CA PRO A 425 4.90 -22.96 0.21
C PRO A 425 6.30 -22.83 0.82
N ASP A 426 7.22 -22.07 0.20
CA ASP A 426 8.57 -21.82 0.72
C ASP A 426 8.63 -20.69 1.76
N GLU A 427 7.54 -19.95 1.97
CA GLU A 427 7.41 -18.93 3.01
C GLU A 427 6.91 -19.52 4.33
N LEU A 428 6.24 -20.68 4.29
CA LEU A 428 5.66 -21.31 5.46
C LEU A 428 6.75 -21.92 6.35
N VAL A 429 6.83 -21.46 7.60
CA VAL A 429 7.64 -22.10 8.64
C VAL A 429 6.93 -23.33 9.16
N GLY A 430 5.66 -23.19 9.53
CA GLY A 430 4.83 -24.29 10.00
C GLY A 430 3.42 -23.85 10.41
N ILE A 431 2.53 -24.83 10.56
CA ILE A 431 1.18 -24.65 11.09
C ILE A 431 1.06 -25.52 12.35
N ALA A 432 0.78 -24.87 13.48
CA ALA A 432 0.46 -25.51 14.75
C ALA A 432 -1.06 -25.75 14.78
N ASP A 433 -1.46 -26.92 14.28
CA ASP A 433 -2.84 -27.40 14.24
C ASP A 433 -3.08 -28.36 15.41
N ILE A 434 -3.98 -28.01 16.33
CA ILE A 434 -4.21 -28.77 17.57
C ILE A 434 -4.55 -30.25 17.33
N ASP A 435 -5.18 -30.58 16.19
CA ASP A 435 -5.56 -31.95 15.84
C ASP A 435 -4.38 -32.78 15.31
N LEU A 436 -3.32 -32.10 14.87
CA LEU A 436 -2.14 -32.73 14.26
C LEU A 436 -0.91 -32.66 15.17
N LEU A 437 -0.95 -31.83 16.21
CA LEU A 437 0.10 -31.71 17.20
C LEU A 437 0.13 -32.92 18.13
N PRO A 438 1.33 -33.35 18.58
CA PRO A 438 1.46 -34.24 19.73
C PRO A 438 0.75 -33.67 20.97
N GLU A 439 0.20 -34.55 21.82
CA GLU A 439 -0.58 -34.14 22.99
C GLU A 439 0.19 -33.19 23.92
N ASP A 440 1.50 -33.42 24.10
CA ASP A 440 2.41 -32.61 24.91
C ASP A 440 2.72 -31.24 24.28
N LYS A 441 2.36 -31.02 23.02
CA LYS A 441 2.63 -29.79 22.26
C LYS A 441 1.40 -28.95 21.96
N LYS A 442 0.19 -29.43 22.28
CA LYS A 442 -1.06 -28.69 22.04
C LYS A 442 -1.08 -27.30 22.69
N TYR A 443 -0.42 -27.13 23.83
CA TYR A 443 -0.31 -25.87 24.56
C TYR A 443 1.06 -25.18 24.42
N ALA A 444 1.98 -25.76 23.66
CA ALA A 444 3.32 -25.25 23.40
C ALA A 444 3.50 -24.93 21.90
N ARG A 445 2.51 -24.26 21.31
CA ARG A 445 2.44 -23.99 19.87
C ARG A 445 3.58 -23.12 19.36
N LEU A 446 4.01 -22.13 20.16
CA LEU A 446 5.17 -21.30 19.83
C LEU A 446 6.46 -22.12 19.77
N ASP A 447 6.73 -22.96 20.78
CA ASP A 447 7.89 -23.85 20.79
C ASP A 447 7.91 -24.80 19.59
N TYR A 448 6.72 -25.28 19.19
CA TYR A 448 6.59 -26.10 17.98
C TYR A 448 6.99 -25.31 16.72
N LEU A 449 6.49 -24.08 16.56
CA LEU A 449 6.82 -23.23 15.41
C LEU A 449 8.30 -22.84 15.39
N ASP A 450 8.91 -22.56 16.55
CA ASP A 450 10.35 -22.33 16.68
C ASP A 450 11.15 -23.56 16.25
N ALA A 451 10.74 -24.76 16.66
CA ALA A 451 11.37 -26.00 16.21
C ALA A 451 11.21 -26.24 14.70
N GLN A 452 10.06 -25.87 14.11
CA GLN A 452 9.88 -25.92 12.65
C GLN A 452 10.78 -24.92 11.93
N LEU A 453 10.99 -23.73 12.50
CA LEU A 453 11.94 -22.74 11.97
C LEU A 453 13.36 -23.29 11.99
N GLU A 454 13.82 -23.88 13.10
CA GLU A 454 15.13 -24.50 13.16
C GLU A 454 15.29 -25.59 12.10
N LYS A 455 14.29 -26.47 11.96
CA LYS A 455 14.28 -27.53 10.96
C LYS A 455 14.34 -26.99 9.53
N LEU A 456 13.56 -25.94 9.23
CA LEU A 456 13.57 -25.28 7.92
C LEU A 456 14.98 -24.75 7.61
N ILE A 457 15.59 -24.04 8.55
CA ILE A 457 16.94 -23.47 8.37
C ILE A 457 18.02 -24.55 8.28
N THR A 458 17.95 -25.62 9.09
CA THR A 458 18.87 -26.77 8.97
C THR A 458 18.78 -27.40 7.59
N ASN A 459 17.56 -27.58 7.05
CA ASN A 459 17.38 -28.21 5.73
C ASN A 459 17.95 -27.34 4.60
N GLU A 460 17.81 -26.02 4.68
CA GLU A 460 18.24 -25.09 3.64
C GLU A 460 19.74 -24.76 3.71
N TYR A 461 20.28 -24.52 4.91
CA TYR A 461 21.65 -24.03 5.10
C TYR A 461 22.60 -25.03 5.76
N GLY A 462 22.09 -26.16 6.24
CA GLY A 462 22.84 -27.18 6.98
C GLY A 462 23.04 -26.83 8.47
N GLU A 463 23.30 -27.85 9.27
CA GLU A 463 23.42 -27.72 10.73
C GLU A 463 24.54 -26.74 11.15
N ALA A 464 25.63 -26.67 10.37
CA ALA A 464 26.77 -25.79 10.65
C ALA A 464 26.41 -24.29 10.61
N LYS A 465 25.48 -23.89 9.75
CA LYS A 465 25.06 -22.48 9.58
C LYS A 465 23.78 -22.14 10.35
N LYS A 466 23.07 -23.14 10.86
CA LYS A 466 21.76 -23.00 11.52
C LYS A 466 21.72 -21.84 12.52
N LYS A 467 22.65 -21.83 13.48
CA LYS A 467 22.68 -20.83 14.56
C LYS A 467 22.89 -19.41 14.05
N GLU A 468 23.77 -19.22 13.07
CA GLU A 468 24.05 -17.91 12.46
C GLU A 468 22.83 -17.38 11.72
N ILE A 469 22.21 -18.20 10.88
CA ILE A 469 21.06 -17.81 10.07
C ILE A 469 19.84 -17.52 10.94
N LEU A 470 19.57 -18.34 11.98
CA LEU A 470 18.50 -18.07 12.94
C LEU A 470 18.72 -16.74 13.68
N LEU A 471 19.96 -16.44 14.09
CA LEU A 471 20.27 -15.16 14.72
C LEU A 471 20.06 -13.99 13.76
N LYS A 472 20.41 -14.14 12.48
CA LYS A 472 20.19 -13.12 11.45
C LYS A 472 18.69 -12.87 11.24
N ILE A 473 17.88 -13.92 11.09
CA ILE A 473 16.41 -13.80 10.94
C ILE A 473 15.79 -13.13 12.17
N LYS A 474 16.17 -13.55 13.39
CA LYS A 474 15.67 -12.94 14.63
C LYS A 474 16.05 -11.46 14.73
N LYS A 475 17.29 -11.11 14.36
CA LYS A 475 17.75 -9.73 14.30
C LYS A 475 16.94 -8.92 13.29
N ASN A 476 16.77 -9.41 12.06
CA ASN A 476 15.99 -8.70 11.03
C ASN A 476 14.55 -8.50 11.46
N THR A 477 13.94 -9.54 12.04
CA THR A 477 12.57 -9.49 12.60
C THR A 477 12.48 -8.41 13.67
N TYR A 478 13.39 -8.42 14.65
CA TYR A 478 13.43 -7.39 15.68
C TYR A 478 13.65 -5.99 15.10
N ASP A 479 14.63 -5.82 14.21
CA ASP A 479 14.96 -4.52 13.63
C ASP A 479 13.83 -3.95 12.78
N PHE A 480 13.07 -4.80 12.09
CA PHE A 480 11.90 -4.41 11.32
C PHE A 480 10.76 -3.93 12.23
N PHE A 481 10.44 -4.70 13.28
CA PHE A 481 9.30 -4.40 14.17
C PHE A 481 9.62 -3.53 15.40
N LYS A 482 10.90 -3.21 15.68
CA LYS A 482 11.28 -2.46 16.90
C LYS A 482 10.60 -1.10 17.04
N GLY A 483 10.27 -0.45 15.92
CA GLY A 483 9.53 0.82 15.91
C GLY A 483 8.13 0.69 16.50
N GLU A 484 7.49 -0.45 16.23
CA GLU A 484 6.14 -0.80 16.70
C GLU A 484 6.14 -1.23 18.17
N TYR A 485 7.22 -1.88 18.62
CA TYR A 485 7.37 -2.32 20.02
C TYR A 485 7.91 -1.24 20.97
N ALA A 486 8.51 -0.16 20.46
CA ALA A 486 9.17 0.85 21.31
C ALA A 486 8.21 1.65 22.21
N ASP A 487 6.93 1.73 21.85
CA ASP A 487 5.92 2.47 22.60
C ASP A 487 5.04 1.56 23.48
N MET A 488 5.15 0.24 23.33
CA MET A 488 4.63 -0.75 24.29
C MET A 488 5.70 -0.97 25.34
N VAL A 489 5.48 -0.51 26.58
CA VAL A 489 6.45 -0.57 27.69
C VAL A 489 7.16 -1.92 27.75
N ALA A 490 8.42 -1.95 27.30
CA ALA A 490 9.25 -3.13 27.35
C ALA A 490 9.67 -3.43 28.80
N VAL A 491 9.32 -4.61 29.29
CA VAL A 491 9.98 -5.21 30.47
C VAL A 491 11.42 -5.58 30.06
N PRO A 492 12.45 -5.26 30.87
CA PRO A 492 13.81 -5.07 30.39
C PRO A 492 14.57 -6.36 30.10
N GLY A 493 15.14 -6.45 28.90
CA GLY A 493 16.22 -7.36 28.53
C GLY A 493 17.31 -6.60 27.79
N LYS A 494 18.48 -6.47 28.41
CA LYS A 494 19.69 -5.73 28.03
C LYS A 494 19.84 -5.29 26.55
N SER A 495 19.94 -3.97 26.39
CA SER A 495 20.32 -3.21 25.19
C SER A 495 21.71 -3.58 24.62
N PRO A 496 21.91 -3.64 23.28
CA PRO A 496 23.22 -3.49 22.65
C PRO A 496 23.49 -2.02 22.29
N ALA A 497 24.73 -1.61 22.56
CA ALA A 497 25.20 -0.24 22.72
C ALA A 497 25.42 0.59 21.43
N ALA A 498 25.63 1.88 21.67
CA ALA A 498 25.92 2.98 20.75
C ALA A 498 27.12 2.74 19.81
N SER A 499 26.86 2.45 18.52
CA SER A 499 27.92 2.51 17.49
C SER A 499 27.48 3.03 16.10
N ASN A 500 26.26 3.51 15.90
CA ASN A 500 25.77 3.89 14.56
C ASN A 500 26.01 5.35 14.11
N LEU A 501 26.61 6.21 14.94
CA LEU A 501 26.74 7.65 14.61
C LEU A 501 27.84 7.94 13.56
N THR A 502 28.85 7.07 13.43
CA THR A 502 29.99 7.26 12.52
C THR A 502 29.67 6.85 11.07
N PHE A 503 28.66 6.00 10.86
CA PHE A 503 28.21 5.57 9.54
C PHE A 503 27.47 6.68 8.79
N TYR A 504 26.59 7.42 9.49
CA TYR A 504 25.80 8.51 8.91
C TYR A 504 26.62 9.72 8.43
N LYS A 505 27.77 9.99 9.04
CA LYS A 505 28.63 11.13 8.62
C LYS A 505 29.34 10.90 7.28
N LYS A 506 29.48 9.66 6.83
CA LYS A 506 30.09 9.33 5.52
C LYS A 506 29.09 9.29 4.36
N PHE A 507 27.78 9.25 4.65
CA PHE A 507 26.73 9.12 3.63
C PHE A 507 26.27 10.46 3.04
N LEU A 508 26.67 11.59 3.64
CA LEU A 508 26.22 12.95 3.28
C LEU A 508 27.19 13.71 2.35
N THR A 509 28.25 13.09 1.84
CA THR A 509 29.12 13.72 0.83
C THR A 509 28.60 13.42 -0.58
N LYS A 510 28.21 14.49 -1.28
CA LYS A 510 27.61 14.55 -2.62
C LYS A 510 28.27 13.62 -3.65
N GLY A 511 27.49 12.67 -4.13
CA GLY A 511 27.72 11.90 -5.35
C GLY A 511 26.51 11.01 -5.55
N ASP A 512 25.82 11.14 -6.69
CA ASP A 512 24.58 10.43 -7.00
C ASP A 512 24.71 8.91 -6.75
N PRO A 513 23.76 8.30 -6.04
CA PRO A 513 23.57 6.86 -6.13
C PRO A 513 22.18 6.54 -6.68
N LYS A 514 22.16 5.77 -7.77
CA LYS A 514 21.11 4.76 -7.96
C LYS A 514 20.94 3.98 -6.65
N PRO A 515 19.72 3.65 -6.21
CA PRO A 515 19.53 3.00 -4.91
C PRO A 515 20.31 1.68 -4.89
N PRO A 516 21.34 1.55 -4.04
CA PRO A 516 21.93 0.25 -3.80
C PRO A 516 21.00 -0.43 -2.81
N ILE A 517 20.38 -1.54 -3.21
CA ILE A 517 20.11 -2.59 -2.24
C ILE A 517 21.45 -2.81 -1.53
N SER A 518 21.57 -2.39 -0.27
CA SER A 518 22.83 -2.56 0.42
C SER A 518 23.14 -4.06 0.45
N PRO A 519 24.41 -4.48 0.36
CA PRO A 519 24.77 -5.90 0.46
C PRO A 519 24.32 -6.60 1.77
N LYS A 520 23.64 -5.90 2.67
CA LYS A 520 23.19 -6.38 3.98
C LYS A 520 21.69 -6.69 4.08
N GLY A 521 20.85 -6.26 3.13
CA GLY A 521 19.42 -6.61 3.11
C GLY A 521 18.57 -6.00 4.24
N ASP A 522 19.05 -4.94 4.91
CA ASP A 522 18.27 -4.23 5.91
C ASP A 522 17.24 -3.33 5.20
N MET A 523 15.95 -3.69 5.27
CA MET A 523 14.83 -2.85 4.86
C MET A 523 13.92 -2.62 6.05
N ASN A 524 13.68 -1.37 6.41
CA ASN A 524 12.84 -0.94 7.53
C ASN A 524 11.47 -0.47 6.99
N CYS A 525 10.40 -0.41 7.80
CA CYS A 525 9.12 0.23 7.39
C CYS A 525 9.31 1.65 6.81
N LYS A 526 10.36 2.33 7.27
CA LYS A 526 10.87 3.60 6.75
C LYS A 526 11.19 3.55 5.24
N ASP A 527 11.81 2.48 4.76
CA ASP A 527 12.30 2.37 3.39
C ASP A 527 11.17 2.07 2.40
N LEU A 528 10.06 1.45 2.84
CA LEU A 528 8.84 1.32 2.04
C LEU A 528 8.21 2.69 1.78
N ILE A 529 8.07 3.53 2.81
CA ILE A 529 7.55 4.89 2.64
C ILE A 529 8.53 5.73 1.80
N GLU A 530 9.85 5.62 2.01
CA GLU A 530 10.82 6.30 1.13
C GLU A 530 10.76 5.80 -0.32
N LEU A 531 10.56 4.49 -0.58
CA LEU A 531 10.36 3.91 -1.91
C LEU A 531 9.12 4.47 -2.64
N PHE A 532 8.04 4.74 -1.91
CA PHE A 532 6.82 5.33 -2.48
C PHE A 532 6.94 6.85 -2.69
N TRP A 533 7.81 7.56 -1.98
CA TRP A 533 7.85 9.04 -1.99
C TRP A 533 9.10 9.65 -2.66
N MET A 534 10.18 8.88 -2.83
CA MET A 534 11.45 9.33 -3.43
C MET A 534 11.72 8.84 -4.85
N ALA A 535 10.75 8.19 -5.52
CA ALA A 535 10.87 7.87 -6.94
C ALA A 535 10.71 9.14 -7.81
N ASN A 536 11.81 9.87 -7.98
CA ASN A 536 12.09 10.81 -9.09
C ASN A 536 13.58 10.79 -9.41
#